data_AF-A0AAP4Y3B8-F1
#
_entry.id   AF-A0AAP4Y3B8-F1
#
_cell.length_a   1.000
_cell.length_b   1.000
_cell.length_c   1.000
_cell.angle_alpha   90.00
_cell.angle_beta   90.00
_cell.angle_gamma   90.00
#
_symmetry.space_group_name_H-M   'P 1'
#
loop_
_entity.id
_entity.type
_entity.pdbx_description
1 polymer ?
#
loop_
_entity_poly.entity_id
_entity_poly.type
_entity_poly.pdbx_seq_one_letter_code
_entity_poly.pdbx_strand_id
1 'polypeptide(L)' 'MTQLTQALWSDQSGQDLVEYVLIIVVIALGVFAALTALRNGLGSAFNNAASKLNAQAT' A
#
# COMPACT_ATOMS: atom_id res chain seq x y z
N MET A 1 6.28 40.59 21.91
CA MET A 1 6.42 40.04 20.54
C MET A 1 6.72 38.53 20.52
N THR A 2 7.33 37.96 21.56
CA THR A 2 7.68 36.52 21.65
C THR A 2 6.50 35.56 21.74
N GLN A 3 5.34 36.03 22.23
CA GLN A 3 4.16 35.17 22.43
C GLN A 3 3.48 34.79 21.10
N LEU A 4 3.48 35.69 20.11
CA LEU A 4 2.93 35.40 18.78
C LEU A 4 3.77 34.34 18.06
N THR A 5 5.10 34.47 18.14
CA THR A 5 6.02 33.52 17.51
C THR A 5 5.94 32.13 18.15
N GLN A 6 5.71 32.06 19.47
CA GLN A 6 5.60 30.80 20.20
C GLN A 6 4.27 30.08 19.97
N ALA A 7 3.18 30.84 19.77
CA ALA A 7 1.88 30.31 19.39
C ALA A 7 1.91 29.71 17.97
N LEU A 8 2.51 30.44 17.01
CA LEU A 8 2.68 29.96 15.63
C LEU A 8 3.61 28.73 15.54
N TRP A 9 4.59 28.62 16.44
CA TRP A 9 5.50 27.48 16.48
C TRP A 9 4.87 26.23 17.14
N SER A 10 3.93 26.41 18.09
CA SER A 10 3.18 25.29 18.68
C SER A 10 2.22 24.63 17.69
N ASP A 11 1.64 25.41 16.76
CA ASP A 11 0.67 24.91 15.76
C ASP A 11 1.28 23.99 14.69
N GLN A 12 2.61 24.02 14.47
CA GLN A 12 3.28 23.14 13.49
C GLN A 12 3.61 21.74 14.04
N SER A 13 3.46 21.52 15.35
CA SER A 13 3.81 20.22 15.98
C SER A 13 2.98 19.03 15.47
N GLY A 14 1.81 19.27 14.87
CA GLY A 14 0.96 18.25 14.23
C GLY A 14 1.04 18.19 12.70
N GLN A 15 1.72 19.14 12.05
CA GLN A 15 1.83 19.21 10.58
C GLN A 15 2.73 18.10 10.02
N ASP A 16 3.76 17.73 10.77
CA ASP A 16 4.73 16.70 10.41
C ASP A 16 4.06 15.30 10.33
N LEU A 17 3.11 15.01 11.23
CA LEU A 17 2.38 13.73 11.24
C LEU A 17 1.51 13.53 9.99
N VAL A 18 0.90 14.58 9.45
CA VAL A 18 0.06 14.46 8.24
C VAL A 18 0.94 14.18 7.00
N GLU A 19 2.13 14.76 6.93
CA GLU A 19 3.05 14.54 5.81
C GLU A 19 3.54 13.08 5.74
N TYR A 20 3.94 12.50 6.87
CA TYR A 20 4.32 11.09 6.92
C TYR A 20 3.14 10.14 6.67
N VAL A 21 1.93 10.49 7.14
CA VAL A 21 0.72 9.70 6.88
C VAL A 21 0.40 9.66 5.39
N LEU A 22 0.55 10.78 4.66
CA LEU A 22 0.31 10.81 3.22
C LEU A 22 1.28 9.88 2.46
N ILE A 23 2.56 9.86 2.84
CA ILE A 23 3.53 8.93 2.24
C ILE A 23 3.15 7.47 2.54
N ILE A 24 2.75 7.17 3.78
CA ILE A 24 2.29 5.84 4.18
C ILE A 24 1.06 5.40 3.35
N VAL A 25 0.11 6.31 3.10
CA VAL A 25 -1.07 6.03 2.26
C VAL A 25 -0.65 5.68 0.83
N VAL A 26 0.27 6.44 0.23
CA VAL A 26 0.76 6.16 -1.14
C VAL A 26 1.45 4.80 -1.20
N ILE A 27 2.31 4.49 -0.22
CA ILE A 27 2.98 3.18 -0.14
C ILE A 27 1.95 2.06 0.02
N ALA A 28 0.95 2.24 0.90
CA ALA A 28 -0.10 1.25 1.14
C ALA A 28 -0.91 0.97 -0.14
N LEU A 29 -1.24 2.00 -0.92
CA LEU A 29 -1.91 1.85 -2.22
C LEU A 29 -1.05 1.05 -3.21
N GLY A 30 0.25 1.34 -3.28
CA GLY A 30 1.19 0.60 -4.12
C GLY A 30 1.29 -0.87 -3.73
N VAL A 31 1.40 -1.17 -2.44
CA VAL A 31 1.41 -2.54 -1.91
C VAL A 31 0.09 -3.25 -2.21
N PHE A 32 -1.04 -2.58 -2.05
CA PHE A 32 -2.35 -3.18 -2.33
C PHE A 32 -2.52 -3.56 -3.80
N ALA A 33 -2.05 -2.71 -4.72
CA ALA A 33 -2.02 -3.01 -6.14
C ALA A 33 -1.11 -4.21 -6.45
N ALA A 34 0.10 -4.24 -5.88
CA ALA A 34 1.06 -5.34 -6.06
C ALA A 34 0.51 -6.69 -5.54
N LEU A 35 -0.12 -6.69 -4.36
CA LEU A 35 -0.73 -7.90 -3.78
C LEU A 35 -1.90 -8.40 -4.64
N THR A 36 -2.70 -7.49 -5.20
CA THR A 36 -3.80 -7.85 -6.11
C THR A 36 -3.26 -8.50 -7.39
N ALA A 37 -2.22 -7.93 -7.99
CA ALA A 37 -1.56 -8.50 -9.16
C ALA A 37 -0.96 -9.88 -8.86
N LEU A 38 -0.27 -10.02 -7.71
CA LEU A 38 0.31 -11.28 -7.26
C LEU A 38 -0.75 -12.37 -7.06
N ARG A 39 -1.86 -12.04 -6.39
CA ARG A 39 -3.00 -12.97 -6.21
C ARG A 39 -3.50 -13.51 -7.54
N ASN A 40 -3.71 -12.63 -8.51
CA ASN A 40 -4.23 -13.02 -9.82
C ASN A 40 -3.22 -13.87 -10.59
N GLY A 41 -1.94 -13.51 -10.53
CA GLY A 41 -0.85 -14.29 -11.14
C GLY A 41 -0.75 -15.70 -10.57
N LEU A 42 -0.81 -15.84 -9.23
CA LEU A 42 -0.82 -17.14 -8.56
C LEU A 42 -2.05 -17.96 -8.97
N GLY A 43 -3.25 -17.37 -8.93
CA GLY A 43 -4.48 -18.06 -9.34
C GLY A 43 -4.39 -18.59 -10.78
N SER A 44 -3.89 -17.78 -11.71
CA SER A 44 -3.65 -18.19 -13.09
C SER A 44 -2.63 -19.34 -13.18
N ALA A 45 -1.50 -19.24 -12.47
CA ALA A 45 -0.48 -20.29 -12.48
C ALA A 45 -1.02 -21.63 -11.95
N PHE A 46 -1.76 -21.62 -10.84
CA PHE A 46 -2.37 -22.83 -10.28
C PHE A 46 -3.45 -23.41 -11.19
N ASN A 47 -4.31 -22.57 -11.77
CA ASN A 47 -5.34 -23.04 -12.72
C ASN A 47 -4.71 -23.68 -13.97
N ASN A 48 -3.63 -23.10 -14.48
CA ASN A 48 -2.88 -23.67 -15.60
C ASN A 48 -2.26 -25.03 -15.24
N ALA A 49 -1.65 -25.13 -14.05
CA ALA A 49 -1.09 -26.40 -13.58
C ALA A 49 -2.18 -27.47 -13.41
N ALA A 50 -3.31 -27.13 -12.78
CA ALA A 50 -4.45 -28.03 -12.62
C ALA A 50 -5.04 -28.49 -13.97
N SER A 51 -5.16 -27.56 -14.93
CA SER A 51 -5.64 -27.88 -16.28
C SER A 51 -4.71 -28.85 -16.99
N LYS A 52 -3.39 -28.66 -16.89
CA LYS A 52 -2.40 -29.59 -17.45
C LYS A 52 -2.46 -30.97 -16.81
N LEU A 53 -2.61 -31.04 -15.48
CA LEU A 53 -2.72 -32.29 -14.76
C LEU A 53 -3.99 -33.07 -15.17
N ASN A 54 -5.14 -32.39 -15.23
CA ASN A 54 -6.39 -33.02 -15.67
C ASN A 54 -6.33 -33.48 -17.13
N ALA A 55 -5.73 -32.68 -18.02
CA ALA A 55 -5.53 -33.05 -19.42
C ALA A 55 -4.60 -34.26 -19.60
N GLN A 56 -3.72 -34.55 -18.65
CA GLN A 56 -2.86 -35.74 -18.63
C GLN A 56 -3.51 -36.95 -17.95
N ALA A 57 -4.52 -36.72 -17.12
CA ALA A 57 -5.27 -37.78 -16.43
C ALA A 57 -6.43 -38.35 -17.27
N THR A 58 -6.70 -37.75 -18.44
CA THR A 58 -7.68 -38.22 -19.44
C THR A 58 -6.94 -38.77 -20.65
#